data_AF-A0A934NKZ4-F1
#
_entry.id   AF-A0A934NKZ4-F1
#
_cell.length_a   1.000
_cell.length_b   1.000
_cell.length_c   1.000
_cell.angle_alpha   90.00
_cell.angle_beta   90.00
_cell.angle_gamma   90.00
#
_symmetry.space_group_name_H-M   'P 1'
#
loop_
_entity.id
_entity.type
_entity.pdbx_description
1 polymer ?
#
loop_
_entity_poly.entity_id
_entity_poly.type
_entity_poly.pdbx_seq_one_letter_code
_entity_poly.pdbx_strand_id
1 'polypeptide(L)'
;KAQSEAEAAGKIIVKDSIADIFLQQILTRPAEFDVVATMNLNGDYISDALAAQVGGIGIAPGANINYETGHAIFEATHGTA
;
A
#
# COMPACT_ATOMS: atom_id res chain seq x y z
N LYS A 1 -3.52 20.66 16.35
CA LYS A 1 -4.84 21.34 16.39
C LYS A 1 -5.51 21.31 15.01
N ALA A 2 -4.95 21.94 13.98
CA ALA A 2 -5.54 21.91 12.63
C ALA A 2 -5.74 20.50 12.04
N GLN A 3 -4.77 19.59 12.22
CA GLN A 3 -4.91 18.20 11.76
C GLN A 3 -6.10 17.49 12.43
N SER A 4 -6.19 17.55 13.76
CA SER A 4 -7.28 16.91 14.52
C SER A 4 -8.65 17.47 14.15
N GLU A 5 -8.73 18.77 13.82
CA GLU A 5 -9.96 19.38 13.31
C GLU A 5 -10.31 18.87 11.90
N ALA A 6 -9.32 18.68 11.02
CA ALA A 6 -9.52 18.11 9.69
C ALA A 6 -9.96 16.63 9.75
N GLU A 7 -9.35 15.84 10.64
CA GLU A 7 -9.74 14.45 10.91
C GLU A 7 -11.18 14.38 11.43
N ALA A 8 -11.53 15.21 12.42
CA ALA A 8 -12.89 15.29 12.96
C ALA A 8 -13.92 15.74 11.89
N ALA A 9 -13.49 16.53 10.90
CA ALA A 9 -14.30 16.93 9.77
C ALA A 9 -14.31 15.90 8.61
N GLY A 10 -13.72 14.72 8.81
CA GLY A 10 -13.70 13.63 7.82
C GLY A 10 -12.82 13.88 6.61
N LYS A 11 -11.80 14.74 6.72
CA LYS A 11 -10.84 14.99 5.63
C LYS A 11 -9.83 13.86 5.55
N ILE A 12 -9.41 13.52 4.32
CA ILE A 12 -8.30 12.60 4.08
C ILE A 12 -6.99 13.33 4.43
N ILE A 13 -6.19 12.71 5.30
CA ILE A 13 -4.87 13.22 5.65
C ILE A 13 -3.85 12.65 4.66
N VAL A 14 -3.23 13.53 3.89
CA VAL A 14 -2.09 13.19 3.04
C VAL A 14 -0.82 13.36 3.86
N LYS A 15 -0.06 12.28 3.99
CA LYS A 15 1.20 12.23 4.73
C LYS A 15 2.23 11.41 3.94
N ASP A 16 3.49 11.58 4.29
CA ASP A 16 4.61 10.85 3.69
C ASP A 16 5.40 10.05 4.74
N SER A 17 6.15 9.07 4.27
CA SER A 17 7.13 8.32 5.05
C SER A 17 8.27 7.91 4.13
N ILE A 18 9.51 8.03 4.61
CA ILE A 18 10.68 7.58 3.85
C ILE A 18 10.69 6.05 3.82
N ALA A 19 11.01 5.46 2.66
CA ALA A 19 10.78 4.05 2.37
C ALA A 19 11.41 3.07 3.40
N ASP A 20 12.61 3.38 3.91
CA ASP A 20 13.30 2.56 4.91
C ASP A 20 12.56 2.53 6.26
N ILE A 21 12.12 3.70 6.72
CA ILE A 21 11.30 3.86 7.94
C ILE A 21 9.92 3.27 7.73
N PHE A 22 9.33 3.43 6.55
CA PHE A 22 8.04 2.83 6.22
C PHE A 22 8.08 1.31 6.36
N LEU A 23 9.13 0.64 5.86
CA LEU A 23 9.32 -0.82 6.02
C LEU A 23 9.41 -1.27 7.48
N GLN A 24 9.90 -0.41 8.39
CA GLN A 24 9.86 -0.68 9.84
C GLN A 24 8.47 -0.40 10.44
N GLN A 25 7.79 0.64 9.96
CA GLN A 25 6.50 1.07 10.48
C GLN A 25 5.36 0.13 10.07
N ILE A 26 5.41 -0.51 8.91
CA ILE A 26 4.41 -1.52 8.54
C ILE A 26 4.39 -2.70 9.51
N LEU A 27 5.54 -3.07 10.10
CA LEU A 27 5.60 -4.11 11.13
C LEU A 27 5.14 -3.62 12.50
N THR A 28 5.63 -2.44 12.93
CA THR A 28 5.48 -1.97 14.31
C THR A 28 4.20 -1.16 14.54
N ARG A 29 3.70 -0.48 13.51
CA ARG A 29 2.56 0.45 13.55
C ARG A 29 1.69 0.34 12.28
N PRO A 30 1.27 -0.87 11.84
CA PRO A 30 0.50 -1.05 10.60
C PRO A 30 -0.82 -0.27 10.57
N ALA A 31 -1.49 -0.13 11.73
CA ALA A 31 -2.78 0.55 11.85
C ALA A 31 -2.72 2.06 11.57
N GLU A 32 -1.52 2.65 11.45
CA GLU A 32 -1.40 4.05 11.03
C GLU A 32 -1.57 4.23 9.51
N PHE A 33 -1.57 3.17 8.71
CA PHE A 33 -1.64 3.24 7.25
C PHE A 33 -2.98 2.74 6.71
N ASP A 34 -3.40 3.34 5.59
CA ASP A 34 -4.65 3.00 4.90
C ASP A 34 -4.36 2.81 3.40
N VAL A 35 -4.31 3.89 2.62
CA VAL A 35 -3.87 3.87 1.21
C VAL A 35 -2.44 4.36 1.09
N VAL A 36 -1.61 3.62 0.35
CA VAL A 36 -0.21 3.95 0.09
C VAL A 36 0.00 4.21 -1.41
N ALA A 37 0.48 5.40 -1.76
CA ALA A 37 0.93 5.73 -3.10
C ALA A 37 2.47 5.80 -3.12
N THR A 38 3.10 5.07 -4.03
CA THR A 38 4.57 4.99 -4.11
C THR A 38 5.03 4.75 -5.54
N MET A 39 6.34 4.88 -5.76
CA MET A 39 6.97 4.61 -7.06
C MET A 39 7.13 3.11 -7.29
N ASN A 40 7.25 2.71 -8.56
CA ASN A 40 7.29 1.31 -9.01
C ASN A 40 8.16 0.39 -8.12
N LEU A 41 9.46 0.69 -7.99
CA LEU A 41 10.40 -0.15 -7.22
C LEU A 41 10.05 -0.25 -5.72
N ASN A 42 9.60 0.86 -5.11
CA ASN A 42 9.21 0.82 -3.71
C ASN A 42 7.89 0.06 -3.54
N GLY A 43 6.98 0.15 -4.52
CA GLY A 43 5.73 -0.58 -4.55
C GLY A 43 5.95 -2.07 -4.51
N ASP A 44 6.85 -2.56 -5.38
CA ASP A 44 7.29 -3.96 -5.44
C ASP A 44 7.75 -4.48 -4.07
N TYR A 45 8.72 -3.82 -3.45
CA TYR A 45 9.25 -4.26 -2.15
C TYR A 45 8.23 -4.18 -1.01
N ILE A 46 7.39 -3.13 -1.01
CA ILE A 46 6.40 -2.91 0.04
C ILE A 46 5.25 -3.93 -0.07
N SER A 47 4.73 -4.18 -1.27
CA SER A 47 3.60 -5.09 -1.46
C SER A 47 3.94 -6.50 -1.02
N ASP A 48 5.15 -6.98 -1.32
CA ASP A 48 5.62 -8.29 -0.90
C ASP A 48 5.84 -8.38 0.61
N ALA A 49 6.45 -7.36 1.21
CA ALA A 49 6.62 -7.29 2.66
C ALA A 49 5.26 -7.34 3.39
N LEU A 50 4.26 -6.62 2.88
CA LEU A 50 2.90 -6.60 3.44
C LEU A 50 2.18 -7.94 3.23
N ALA A 51 2.29 -8.54 2.04
CA ALA A 51 1.71 -9.86 1.76
C ALA A 51 2.32 -10.92 2.68
N ALA A 52 3.64 -10.91 2.89
CA ALA A 52 4.32 -11.79 3.84
C ALA A 52 3.87 -11.56 5.28
N GLN A 53 3.73 -10.31 5.70
CA GLN A 53 3.33 -9.95 7.06
C GLN A 53 1.96 -10.52 7.46
N VAL A 54 1.03 -10.67 6.50
CA VAL A 54 -0.30 -11.25 6.74
C VAL A 54 -0.37 -12.77 6.46
N GLY A 55 0.76 -13.40 6.12
CA GLY A 55 0.81 -14.81 5.73
C GLY A 55 0.21 -15.08 4.34
N GLY A 56 0.12 -14.06 3.50
CA GLY A 56 -0.65 -14.04 2.25
C GLY A 56 0.18 -14.09 0.97
N ILE A 57 1.47 -14.44 1.01
CA ILE A 57 2.38 -14.43 -0.18
C ILE A 57 1.77 -15.17 -1.38
N GLY A 58 1.10 -16.31 -1.15
CA GLY A 58 0.49 -17.11 -2.21
C GLY A 58 -0.96 -16.73 -2.58
N ILE A 59 -1.55 -15.73 -1.93
CA ILE A 59 -2.98 -15.38 -2.09
C ILE A 59 -3.23 -13.88 -2.27
N ALA A 60 -2.17 -13.06 -2.36
CA ALA A 60 -2.32 -11.64 -2.61
C ALA A 60 -2.89 -11.39 -4.03
N PRO A 61 -3.89 -10.51 -4.20
CA PRO A 61 -4.42 -10.15 -5.51
C PRO A 61 -3.62 -9.03 -6.16
N GLY A 62 -3.57 -9.01 -7.50
CA GLY A 62 -2.89 -7.98 -8.29
C GLY A 62 -3.75 -7.42 -9.43
N ALA A 63 -3.63 -6.11 -9.69
CA ALA A 63 -4.30 -5.44 -10.79
C ALA A 63 -3.39 -4.37 -11.43
N ASN A 64 -3.22 -4.46 -12.74
CA ASN A 64 -2.53 -3.46 -13.57
C ASN A 64 -3.60 -2.67 -14.32
N ILE A 65 -3.76 -1.38 -14.00
CA ILE A 65 -4.90 -0.58 -14.46
C ILE A 65 -4.42 0.70 -15.12
N ASN A 66 -4.90 0.97 -16.34
CA ASN A 66 -4.87 2.30 -16.93
C ASN A 66 -6.23 2.97 -16.73
N TYR A 67 -6.31 3.89 -15.76
CA TYR A 67 -7.57 4.56 -15.41
C TYR A 67 -8.07 5.56 -16.46
N GLU A 68 -7.24 6.02 -17.40
CA GLU A 68 -7.65 6.96 -18.46
C GLU A 68 -8.37 6.25 -19.62
N THR A 69 -7.86 5.09 -20.02
CA THR A 69 -8.40 4.29 -21.13
C THR A 69 -9.38 3.21 -20.67
N GLY A 70 -9.36 2.86 -19.38
CA GLY A 70 -10.20 1.81 -18.80
C GLY A 70 -9.68 0.39 -19.02
N HIS A 71 -8.51 0.19 -19.64
CA HIS A 71 -7.90 -1.13 -19.78
C HIS A 71 -7.32 -1.63 -18.46
N ALA A 72 -7.51 -2.92 -18.16
CA ALA A 72 -6.97 -3.55 -16.96
C ALA A 72 -6.58 -5.02 -17.21
N ILE A 73 -5.55 -5.47 -16.49
CA ILE A 73 -5.15 -6.87 -16.38
C ILE A 73 -5.16 -7.25 -14.90
N PHE A 74 -5.86 -8.33 -14.57
CA PHE A 74 -5.90 -8.91 -13.24
C PHE A 74 -5.12 -10.22 -13.26
N GLU A 75 -4.17 -10.38 -12.34
CA GLU A 75 -3.24 -11.51 -12.37
C GLU A 75 -2.99 -12.08 -10.97
N ALA A 76 -2.47 -13.31 -10.95
CA ALA A 76 -1.87 -13.87 -9.75
C ALA A 76 -0.57 -13.13 -9.45
N THR A 77 -0.35 -12.70 -8.20
CA THR A 77 0.89 -12.02 -7.81
C THR A 77 2.02 -13.00 -7.48
N HIS A 78 1.68 -14.28 -7.26
CA HIS A 78 2.67 -15.32 -7.02
C HIS A 78 3.27 -15.82 -8.34
N GLY A 79 4.45 -16.44 -8.25
CA GLY A 79 5.09 -17.10 -9.38
C GLY A 79 4.32 -18.34 -9.85
N THR A 80 4.89 -19.10 -10.78
CA THR A 80 4.20 -20.28 -11.35
C THR A 80 3.91 -21.40 -10.35
N ALA A 81 4.66 -21.47 -9.23
CA ALA A 81 4.42 -22.27 -8.02
C ALA A 81 5.60 -22.09 -7.05
#